data_AF-E2AYM8-F1
#
_entry.id   AF-E2AYM8-F1
#
_cell.length_a   1.000
_cell.length_b   1.000
_cell.length_c   1.000
_cell.angle_alpha   90.00
_cell.angle_beta   90.00
_cell.angle_gamma   90.00
#
_symmetry.space_group_name_H-M   'P 1'
#
loop_
_entity.id
_entity.type
_entity.pdbx_description
1 polymer ?
#
loop_
_entity_poly.entity_id
_entity_poly.type
_entity_poly.pdbx_seq_one_letter_code
_entity_poly.pdbx_strand_id
1 'polypeptide(L)'
;LRLMFYIVAGLTMLVLVLILFFFKSAPPFPPSSAQVVQRENIRNETFSRSIKKLLTNIGYVLLLVSYGINIAVLYAISTLLNQVILKYFPGHEEDVGRIGLTIICTGMLSSVICGVILDKTHKFKETTLVVCLCDFIGMIIFTVTLDSKGIYVIYITTSILSFFITGYLPVGFEFAAELTYPEPEGTAAGLLNAVVQVFGIIFTMLYGFLLGKWGDLWANIAMCIALGIGILLTIIIPNDLRRQNAKV
;
A
#
# COMPACT_ATOMS: atom_id res chain seq x y z
N LEU A 1 10.19 8.41 26.61
CA LEU A 1 8.85 8.45 25.98
C LEU A 1 8.19 9.83 25.97
N ARG A 2 7.86 10.46 27.11
CA ARG A 2 7.12 11.76 27.13
C ARG A 2 7.77 12.88 26.31
N LEU A 3 9.09 13.04 26.43
CA LEU A 3 9.85 14.06 25.69
C LEU A 3 9.82 13.82 24.18
N MET A 4 9.87 12.56 23.72
CA MET A 4 9.71 12.21 22.30
C MET A 4 8.31 12.57 21.78
N PHE A 5 7.26 12.30 22.55
CA PHE A 5 5.89 12.68 22.16
C PHE A 5 5.71 14.20 22.05
N TYR A 6 6.28 14.97 22.98
CA TYR A 6 6.23 16.44 22.89
C TYR A 6 7.01 16.99 21.68
N ILE A 7 8.15 16.41 21.33
CA ILE A 7 8.90 16.79 20.12
C ILE A 7 8.07 16.51 18.86
N VAL A 8 7.48 15.31 18.75
CA VAL A 8 6.63 14.94 17.60
C VAL A 8 5.40 15.84 17.52
N ALA A 9 4.75 16.15 18.65
CA ALA A 9 3.63 17.07 18.70
C ALA A 9 4.02 18.49 18.26
N GLY A 10 5.17 18.99 18.72
CA GLY A 10 5.68 20.30 18.30
C GLY A 10 5.98 20.35 16.79
N LEU A 11 6.64 19.32 16.27
CA LEU A 11 6.99 19.23 14.85
C LEU A 11 5.74 19.15 13.96
N THR A 12 4.75 18.32 14.33
CA THR A 12 3.49 18.18 13.59
C THR A 12 2.65 19.46 13.63
N MET A 13 2.63 20.15 14.77
CA MET A 13 1.94 21.44 14.90
C MET A 13 2.62 22.53 14.08
N LEU A 14 3.96 22.55 14.03
CA LEU A 14 4.72 23.43 13.15
C LEU A 14 4.37 23.17 11.67
N VAL A 15 4.37 21.91 11.24
CA VAL A 15 4.00 21.53 9.86
C VAL A 15 2.56 21.96 9.54
N LEU A 16 1.61 21.77 10.47
CA LEU A 16 0.23 22.23 10.31
C LEU A 16 0.15 23.75 10.12
N VAL A 17 0.88 24.51 10.94
CA VAL A 17 0.95 25.98 10.83
C VAL A 17 1.54 26.37 9.47
N LEU A 18 2.64 25.74 9.04
CA LEU A 18 3.20 25.96 7.70
C LEU A 18 2.18 25.67 6.60
N ILE A 19 1.42 24.58 6.69
CA ILE A 19 0.37 24.26 5.72
C ILE A 19 -0.71 25.35 5.70
N LEU A 20 -1.17 25.82 6.86
CA LEU A 20 -2.19 26.87 6.93
C LEU A 20 -1.71 28.21 6.33
N PHE A 21 -0.43 28.54 6.49
CA PHE A 21 0.14 29.80 5.98
C PHE A 21 0.62 29.72 4.52
N PHE A 22 1.20 28.60 4.09
CA PHE A 22 1.83 28.46 2.76
C PHE A 22 0.99 27.66 1.76
N PHE A 23 0.14 26.74 2.21
CA PHE A 23 -0.64 25.89 1.31
C PHE A 23 -1.90 26.63 0.84
N LYS A 24 -1.77 27.30 -0.29
CA LYS A 24 -2.87 28.01 -0.96
C LYS A 24 -3.92 27.00 -1.42
N SER A 25 -5.17 27.16 -0.99
CA SER A 25 -6.24 26.16 -1.12
C SER A 25 -6.57 25.69 -2.55
N ALA A 26 -6.13 26.41 -3.58
CA ALA A 26 -6.09 25.96 -4.98
C ALA A 26 -5.28 26.94 -5.86
N PRO A 27 -4.61 26.48 -6.94
CA PRO A 27 -4.09 27.39 -7.95
C PRO A 27 -5.24 28.12 -8.67
N PRO A 28 -5.15 29.44 -8.94
CA PRO A 28 -6.21 30.20 -9.62
C PRO A 28 -6.54 29.67 -11.02
N PHE A 29 -5.55 29.12 -11.72
CA PHE A 29 -5.69 28.56 -13.07
C PHE A 29 -5.38 27.05 -13.05
N PRO A 30 -6.26 26.19 -13.60
CA PRO A 30 -5.95 24.77 -13.77
C PRO A 30 -4.94 24.59 -14.92
N PRO A 31 -3.75 23.98 -14.69
CA PRO A 31 -2.72 23.79 -15.73
C PRO A 31 -3.04 22.74 -16.82
N SER A 32 -4.13 21.96 -16.73
CA SER A 32 -4.42 20.85 -17.66
C SER A 32 -5.91 20.67 -17.94
N SER A 33 -6.27 20.28 -19.17
CA SER A 33 -7.65 19.95 -19.58
C SER A 33 -8.29 18.87 -18.69
N ALA A 34 -7.49 17.93 -18.18
CA ALA A 34 -7.93 16.92 -17.22
C ALA A 34 -8.39 17.52 -15.87
N GLN A 35 -7.74 18.60 -15.43
CA GLN A 35 -8.11 19.31 -14.19
C GLN A 35 -9.31 20.24 -14.38
N VAL A 36 -9.60 20.69 -15.61
CA VAL A 36 -10.81 21.46 -15.92
C VAL A 36 -12.04 20.57 -15.79
N VAL A 37 -12.03 19.39 -16.41
CA VAL A 37 -13.13 18.41 -16.32
C VAL A 37 -13.33 17.93 -14.88
N GLN A 38 -12.24 17.69 -14.15
CA GLN A 38 -12.31 17.28 -12.75
C GLN A 38 -12.89 18.39 -11.85
N ARG A 39 -12.53 19.67 -12.07
CA ARG A 39 -13.14 20.81 -11.36
C ARG A 39 -14.62 20.96 -11.67
N GLU A 40 -15.02 20.73 -12.92
CA GLU A 40 -16.41 20.82 -13.34
C GLU A 40 -17.26 19.70 -12.72
N ASN A 41 -16.73 18.47 -12.66
CA ASN A 41 -17.36 17.35 -11.95
C ASN A 41 -17.43 17.59 -10.43
N ILE A 42 -16.36 18.06 -9.77
CA ILE A 42 -16.37 18.36 -8.32
C ILE A 42 -17.42 19.43 -7.98
N ARG A 43 -17.61 20.41 -8.87
CA ARG A 43 -18.56 21.50 -8.68
C ARG A 43 -20.02 21.10 -8.93
N ASN A 44 -20.25 20.11 -9.79
CA ASN A 44 -21.59 19.72 -10.23
C ASN A 44 -22.10 18.40 -9.61
N GLU A 45 -21.22 17.56 -9.04
CA GLU A 45 -21.58 16.24 -8.49
C GLU A 45 -21.56 16.20 -6.96
N THR A 46 -22.63 15.66 -6.37
CA THR A 46 -22.67 15.33 -4.94
C THR A 46 -21.69 14.20 -4.63
N PHE A 47 -20.86 14.33 -3.59
CA PHE A 47 -19.86 13.33 -3.17
C PHE A 47 -20.42 11.89 -3.10
N SER A 48 -21.65 11.72 -2.61
CA SER A 48 -22.33 10.41 -2.56
C SER A 48 -22.61 9.80 -3.93
N ARG A 49 -22.83 10.62 -4.98
CA ARG A 49 -22.99 10.14 -6.36
C ARG A 49 -21.67 9.69 -6.95
N SER A 50 -20.58 10.44 -6.74
CA SER A 50 -19.23 10.01 -7.12
C SER A 50 -18.88 8.66 -6.48
N ILE A 51 -19.07 8.50 -5.15
CA ILE A 51 -18.82 7.20 -4.48
C ILE A 51 -19.63 6.08 -5.15
N LYS A 52 -20.92 6.31 -5.43
CA LYS A 52 -21.75 5.29 -6.07
C LYS A 52 -21.24 4.93 -7.47
N LYS A 53 -20.78 5.89 -8.26
CA LYS A 53 -20.18 5.65 -9.59
C LYS A 53 -18.87 4.88 -9.49
N LEU A 54 -17.99 5.24 -8.56
CA LEU A 54 -16.76 4.50 -8.29
C LEU A 54 -17.05 3.05 -7.92
N LEU A 55 -17.98 2.83 -6.99
CA LEU A 55 -18.39 1.47 -6.56
C LEU A 55 -19.19 0.70 -7.61
N THR A 56 -19.70 1.35 -8.66
CA THR A 56 -20.35 0.67 -9.79
C THR A 56 -19.33 0.29 -10.88
N ASN A 57 -18.15 0.91 -10.88
CA ASN A 57 -17.07 0.57 -11.80
C ASN A 57 -16.40 -0.74 -11.37
N ILE A 58 -16.71 -1.82 -12.08
CA ILE A 58 -16.18 -3.17 -11.84
C ILE A 58 -14.65 -3.17 -11.78
N GLY A 59 -13.97 -2.43 -12.67
CA GLY A 59 -12.50 -2.37 -12.68
C GLY A 59 -11.94 -1.73 -11.42
N TYR A 60 -12.56 -0.65 -10.94
CA TYR A 60 -12.16 0.00 -9.69
C TYR A 60 -12.48 -0.86 -8.47
N VAL A 61 -13.64 -1.54 -8.42
CA VAL A 61 -13.98 -2.43 -7.30
C VAL A 61 -13.03 -3.63 -7.22
N LEU A 62 -12.68 -4.25 -8.35
CA LEU A 62 -11.69 -5.32 -8.35
C LEU A 62 -10.33 -4.82 -7.89
N LEU A 63 -9.90 -3.63 -8.33
CA LEU A 63 -8.68 -3.00 -7.84
C LEU A 63 -8.77 -2.73 -6.33
N LEU A 64 -9.89 -2.20 -5.85
CA LEU A 64 -10.13 -1.88 -4.44
C LEU A 64 -9.95 -3.11 -3.55
N VAL A 65 -10.55 -4.24 -3.94
CA VAL A 65 -10.47 -5.50 -3.19
C VAL A 65 -9.08 -6.12 -3.31
N SER A 66 -8.51 -6.20 -4.52
CA SER A 66 -7.19 -6.76 -4.77
C SER A 66 -6.11 -5.96 -4.03
N TYR A 67 -6.10 -4.64 -4.17
CA TYR A 67 -5.17 -3.76 -3.48
C TYR A 67 -5.34 -3.81 -1.97
N GLY A 68 -6.60 -3.81 -1.51
CA GLY A 68 -6.94 -3.97 -0.10
C GLY A 68 -6.34 -5.24 0.50
N ILE A 69 -6.50 -6.39 -0.17
CA ILE A 69 -5.97 -7.67 0.32
C ILE A 69 -4.44 -7.63 0.36
N ASN A 70 -3.81 -7.19 -0.73
CA ASN A 70 -2.35 -7.12 -0.82
C ASN A 70 -1.81 -6.26 0.33
N ILE A 71 -2.18 -4.97 0.41
CA ILE A 71 -1.70 -4.06 1.47
C ILE A 71 -2.05 -4.54 2.89
N ALA A 72 -3.23 -5.13 3.09
CA ALA A 72 -3.63 -5.63 4.41
C ALA A 72 -2.75 -6.78 4.91
N VAL A 73 -2.34 -7.69 4.03
CA VAL A 73 -1.36 -8.74 4.37
C VAL A 73 -0.03 -8.09 4.78
N LEU A 74 0.38 -7.01 4.10
CA LEU A 74 1.62 -6.29 4.42
C LEU A 74 1.54 -5.64 5.80
N TYR A 75 0.39 -5.05 6.14
CA TYR A 75 0.14 -4.48 7.46
C TYR A 75 0.16 -5.55 8.56
N ALA A 76 -0.44 -6.70 8.30
CA ALA A 76 -0.43 -7.83 9.24
C ALA A 76 1.00 -8.31 9.52
N ILE A 77 1.79 -8.53 8.46
CA ILE A 77 3.19 -8.94 8.58
C ILE A 77 4.00 -7.86 9.29
N SER A 78 3.92 -6.59 8.85
CA SER A 78 4.69 -5.49 9.45
C SER A 78 4.40 -5.31 10.94
N THR A 79 3.13 -5.48 11.33
CA THR A 79 2.69 -5.33 12.73
C THR A 79 3.18 -6.47 13.60
N LEU A 80 3.09 -7.71 13.12
CA LEU A 80 3.49 -8.90 13.89
C LEU A 80 4.92 -9.34 13.63
N LEU A 81 5.67 -8.67 12.76
CA LEU A 81 7.04 -9.01 12.41
C LEU A 81 7.92 -9.10 13.65
N ASN A 82 7.82 -8.13 14.55
CA ASN A 82 8.57 -8.12 15.80
C ASN A 82 8.27 -9.37 16.64
N GLN A 83 7.00 -9.79 16.71
CA GLN A 83 6.60 -10.98 17.46
C GLN A 83 7.12 -12.27 16.79
N VAL A 84 7.07 -12.33 15.46
CA VAL A 84 7.60 -13.47 14.68
C VAL A 84 9.10 -13.59 14.91
N ILE A 85 9.88 -12.52 14.74
CA ILE A 85 11.35 -12.59 14.84
C ILE A 85 11.79 -12.88 16.28
N LEU A 86 11.19 -12.22 17.28
CA LEU A 86 11.55 -12.44 18.69
C LEU A 86 11.23 -13.86 19.18
N LYS A 87 10.26 -14.55 18.57
CA LYS A 87 9.97 -15.96 18.85
C LYS A 87 11.16 -16.87 18.45
N TYR A 88 11.87 -16.54 17.37
CA TYR A 88 13.00 -17.32 16.88
C TYR A 88 14.35 -16.88 17.47
N PHE A 89 14.50 -15.58 17.79
CA PHE A 89 15.72 -15.00 18.34
C PHE A 89 15.44 -14.29 19.68
N PRO A 90 15.19 -15.04 20.78
CA PRO A 90 14.99 -14.44 22.09
C PRO A 90 16.25 -13.65 22.51
N GLY A 91 16.07 -12.42 22.97
CA GLY A 91 17.15 -11.53 23.44
C GLY A 91 17.84 -10.67 22.36
N HIS A 92 17.46 -10.78 21.08
CA HIS A 92 18.00 -9.95 19.99
C HIS A 92 17.11 -8.74 19.67
N GLU A 93 16.57 -8.07 20.70
CA GLU A 93 15.64 -6.94 20.54
C GLU A 93 16.28 -5.76 19.78
N GLU A 94 17.58 -5.50 20.00
CA GLU A 94 18.31 -4.44 19.26
C GLU A 94 18.36 -4.74 17.76
N ASP A 95 18.60 -5.99 17.37
CA ASP A 95 18.66 -6.38 15.96
C ASP A 95 17.29 -6.36 15.30
N VAL A 96 16.23 -6.72 16.03
CA VAL A 96 14.84 -6.55 15.56
C VAL A 96 14.53 -5.07 15.28
N GLY A 97 14.97 -4.17 16.17
CA GLY A 97 14.85 -2.73 15.95
C GLY A 97 15.60 -2.26 14.69
N ARG A 98 16.81 -2.77 14.45
CA ARG A 98 17.60 -2.46 13.24
C ARG A 98 16.94 -3.01 11.96
N ILE A 99 16.38 -4.22 12.00
CA ILE A 99 15.61 -4.81 10.90
C ILE A 99 14.43 -3.90 10.55
N GLY A 100 13.69 -3.44 11.56
CA GLY A 100 12.59 -2.48 11.37
C GLY A 100 13.06 -1.17 10.70
N LEU A 101 14.21 -0.64 11.11
CA LEU A 101 14.79 0.55 10.48
C LEU A 101 15.09 0.30 9.00
N THR A 102 15.67 -0.84 8.63
CA THR A 102 16.01 -1.14 7.24
C THR A 102 14.82 -1.46 6.37
N ILE A 103 13.75 -2.02 6.93
CA ILE A 103 12.46 -2.14 6.26
C ILE A 103 11.95 -0.76 5.85
N ILE A 104 12.00 0.21 6.76
CA ILE A 104 11.54 1.58 6.49
C ILE A 104 12.41 2.25 5.42
N CYS A 105 13.74 2.22 5.56
CA CYS A 105 14.66 2.83 4.59
C CYS A 105 14.50 2.22 3.19
N THR A 106 14.43 0.89 3.11
CA THR A 106 14.22 0.17 1.85
C THR A 106 12.85 0.45 1.24
N GLY A 107 11.82 0.57 2.07
CA GLY A 107 10.47 0.93 1.62
C GLY A 107 10.40 2.34 1.03
N MET A 108 11.06 3.31 1.65
CA MET A 108 11.16 4.68 1.11
C MET A 108 11.83 4.70 -0.26
N LEU A 109 12.95 3.99 -0.40
CA LEU A 109 13.65 3.86 -1.69
C LEU A 109 12.76 3.23 -2.76
N SER A 110 11.99 2.19 -2.39
CA SER A 110 11.07 1.53 -3.31
C SER A 110 9.98 2.47 -3.82
N SER A 111 9.38 3.30 -2.94
CA SER A 111 8.33 4.24 -3.37
C SER A 111 8.82 5.20 -4.45
N VAL A 112 10.08 5.64 -4.38
CA VAL A 112 10.67 6.53 -5.38
C VAL A 112 10.93 5.76 -6.68
N ILE A 113 11.53 4.56 -6.59
CA ILE A 113 11.86 3.74 -7.76
C ILE A 113 10.60 3.32 -8.51
N CYS A 114 9.59 2.81 -7.80
CA CYS A 114 8.31 2.44 -8.40
C CYS A 114 7.60 3.64 -9.02
N GLY A 115 7.65 4.82 -8.39
CA GLY A 115 7.13 6.06 -8.98
C GLY A 115 7.79 6.39 -10.32
N VAL A 116 9.14 6.41 -10.36
CA VAL A 116 9.89 6.70 -11.59
C VAL A 116 9.68 5.64 -12.68
N ILE A 117 9.60 4.36 -12.32
CA ILE A 117 9.30 3.28 -13.27
C ILE A 117 7.92 3.48 -13.88
N LEU A 118 6.94 3.84 -13.05
CA LEU A 118 5.57 4.05 -13.50
C LEU A 118 5.44 5.27 -14.40
N ASP A 119 6.14 6.36 -14.07
CA ASP A 119 6.22 7.57 -14.90
C ASP A 119 6.82 7.28 -16.28
N LYS A 120 7.80 6.35 -16.38
CA LYS A 120 8.43 6.00 -17.65
C LYS A 120 7.66 4.96 -18.46
N THR A 121 7.10 3.95 -17.79
CA THR A 121 6.46 2.82 -18.48
C THR A 121 5.01 3.12 -18.84
N HIS A 122 4.30 3.92 -18.04
CA HIS A 122 2.86 4.16 -18.16
C HIS A 122 2.01 2.86 -18.24
N LYS A 123 2.56 1.73 -17.80
CA LYS A 123 1.94 0.40 -17.86
C LYS A 123 1.44 -0.06 -16.49
N PHE A 124 0.43 0.64 -15.97
CA PHE A 124 -0.06 0.47 -14.60
C PHE A 124 -0.45 -0.97 -14.24
N LYS A 125 -1.20 -1.66 -15.10
CA LYS A 125 -1.63 -3.04 -14.84
C LYS A 125 -0.45 -4.03 -14.79
N GLU A 126 0.46 -3.96 -15.76
CA GLU A 126 1.62 -4.86 -15.82
C GLU A 126 2.53 -4.66 -14.59
N THR A 127 2.82 -3.40 -14.23
CA THR A 127 3.62 -3.08 -13.04
C THR A 127 2.94 -3.57 -11.76
N THR A 128 1.63 -3.37 -11.62
CA THR A 128 0.86 -3.86 -10.46
C THR A 128 0.99 -5.38 -10.32
N LEU A 129 0.84 -6.12 -11.42
CA LEU A 129 0.92 -7.58 -11.44
C LEU A 129 2.33 -8.07 -11.10
N VAL A 130 3.37 -7.47 -11.69
CA VAL A 130 4.77 -7.81 -11.39
C VAL A 130 5.08 -7.58 -9.91
N VAL A 131 4.66 -6.45 -9.34
CA VAL A 131 4.88 -6.15 -7.92
C VAL A 131 4.13 -7.13 -7.02
N CYS A 132 2.87 -7.46 -7.31
CA CYS A 132 2.13 -8.49 -6.56
C CYS A 132 2.82 -9.86 -6.61
N LEU A 133 3.35 -10.27 -7.77
CA LEU A 133 4.08 -11.54 -7.91
C LEU A 133 5.39 -11.51 -7.11
N CYS A 134 6.15 -10.43 -7.17
CA CYS A 134 7.37 -10.28 -6.40
C CYS A 134 7.10 -10.31 -4.89
N ASP A 135 6.01 -9.70 -4.44
CA ASP A 135 5.59 -9.73 -3.03
C ASP A 135 5.22 -11.16 -2.58
N PHE A 136 4.42 -11.88 -3.38
CA PHE A 136 4.08 -13.27 -3.11
C PHE A 136 5.33 -14.17 -3.03
N ILE A 137 6.27 -14.02 -3.96
CA ILE A 137 7.55 -14.74 -3.93
C ILE A 137 8.36 -14.34 -2.69
N GLY A 138 8.40 -13.04 -2.36
CA GLY A 138 9.05 -12.50 -1.18
C GLY A 138 8.50 -13.13 0.10
N MET A 139 7.18 -13.32 0.19
CA MET A 139 6.52 -13.92 1.34
C MET A 139 6.87 -15.41 1.51
N ILE A 140 6.97 -16.15 0.40
CA ILE A 140 7.44 -17.54 0.42
C ILE A 140 8.90 -17.60 0.90
N ILE A 141 9.77 -16.75 0.34
CA ILE A 141 11.18 -16.68 0.75
C ILE A 141 11.29 -16.34 2.24
N PHE A 142 10.52 -15.37 2.72
CA PHE A 142 10.47 -15.01 4.14
C PHE A 142 10.06 -16.21 5.00
N THR A 143 9.01 -16.94 4.60
CA THR A 143 8.54 -18.12 5.32
C THR A 143 9.61 -19.21 5.43
N VAL A 144 10.30 -19.53 4.33
CA VAL A 144 11.37 -20.54 4.31
C VAL A 144 12.60 -20.06 5.10
N THR A 145 12.85 -18.75 5.09
CA THR A 145 14.00 -18.16 5.77
C THR A 145 13.83 -18.11 7.28
N LEU A 146 12.61 -18.06 7.80
CA LEU A 146 12.36 -18.08 9.25
C LEU A 146 12.92 -19.34 9.94
N ASP A 147 12.92 -20.48 9.26
CA ASP A 147 13.53 -21.72 9.78
C ASP A 147 15.06 -21.71 9.72
N SER A 148 15.65 -20.83 8.92
CA SER A 148 17.10 -20.64 8.87
C SER A 148 17.54 -19.78 10.05
N LYS A 149 18.31 -20.37 10.99
CA LYS A 149 18.83 -19.72 12.22
C LYS A 149 19.82 -18.54 11.99
N GLY A 150 19.83 -17.92 10.81
CA GLY A 150 20.72 -16.82 10.45
C GLY A 150 20.01 -15.46 10.45
N ILE A 151 20.28 -14.61 11.45
CA ILE A 151 19.66 -13.29 11.58
C ILE A 151 19.95 -12.37 10.38
N TYR A 152 21.13 -12.48 9.78
CA TYR A 152 21.52 -11.73 8.57
C TYR A 152 20.65 -12.09 7.35
N VAL A 153 20.21 -13.34 7.25
CA VAL A 153 19.35 -13.78 6.13
C VAL A 153 17.95 -13.18 6.29
N ILE A 154 17.45 -13.10 7.53
CA ILE A 154 16.19 -12.40 7.85
C ILE A 154 16.29 -10.92 7.50
N TYR A 155 17.45 -10.29 7.77
CA TYR A 155 17.71 -8.89 7.43
C TYR A 155 17.53 -8.60 5.94
N ILE A 156 18.11 -9.46 5.09
CA ILE A 156 18.04 -9.32 3.64
C ILE A 156 16.63 -9.63 3.13
N THR A 157 16.02 -10.71 3.60
CA THR A 157 14.70 -11.17 3.11
C THR A 157 13.57 -10.23 3.50
N THR A 158 13.58 -9.71 4.74
CA THR A 158 12.61 -8.70 5.18
C THR A 158 12.79 -7.36 4.46
N SER A 159 14.03 -6.99 4.12
CA SER A 159 14.30 -5.79 3.31
C SER A 159 13.78 -5.96 1.88
N ILE A 160 14.02 -7.11 1.25
CA ILE A 160 13.50 -7.42 -0.10
C ILE A 160 11.96 -7.43 -0.09
N LEU A 161 11.37 -8.09 0.90
CA LEU A 161 9.92 -8.11 1.08
C LEU A 161 9.38 -6.67 1.22
N SER A 162 9.95 -5.87 2.12
CA SER A 162 9.55 -4.45 2.31
C SER A 162 9.67 -3.60 1.05
N PHE A 163 10.71 -3.85 0.25
CA PHE A 163 10.91 -3.18 -1.03
C PHE A 163 9.69 -3.38 -1.93
N PHE A 164 9.29 -4.62 -2.19
CA PHE A 164 8.15 -4.88 -3.07
C PHE A 164 6.82 -4.42 -2.47
N ILE A 165 6.65 -4.62 -1.17
CA ILE A 165 5.48 -4.19 -0.40
C ILE A 165 5.20 -2.69 -0.55
N THR A 166 6.21 -1.87 -0.27
CA THR A 166 6.03 -0.41 -0.22
C THR A 166 5.91 0.18 -1.62
N GLY A 167 6.53 -0.47 -2.62
CA GLY A 167 6.41 -0.08 -4.02
C GLY A 167 4.99 -0.27 -4.58
N TYR A 168 4.21 -1.19 -4.02
CA TYR A 168 2.83 -1.43 -4.45
C TYR A 168 1.88 -0.27 -4.12
N LEU A 169 2.13 0.44 -3.01
CA LEU A 169 1.31 1.58 -2.56
C LEU A 169 1.14 2.67 -3.63
N PRO A 170 2.22 3.30 -4.14
CA PRO A 170 2.12 4.36 -5.14
C PRO A 170 1.55 3.84 -6.47
N VAL A 171 1.91 2.60 -6.86
CA VAL A 171 1.39 1.98 -8.10
C VAL A 171 -0.13 1.82 -8.06
N GLY A 172 -0.68 1.39 -6.92
CA GLY A 172 -2.12 1.26 -6.74
C GLY A 172 -2.87 2.60 -6.75
N PHE A 173 -2.31 3.66 -6.16
CA PHE A 173 -2.92 4.99 -6.21
C PHE A 173 -2.98 5.56 -7.64
N GLU A 174 -1.91 5.43 -8.39
CA GLU A 174 -1.85 5.87 -9.78
C GLU A 174 -2.77 5.04 -10.68
N PHE A 175 -2.82 3.72 -10.47
CA PHE A 175 -3.76 2.87 -11.21
C PHE A 175 -5.22 3.17 -10.88
N ALA A 176 -5.52 3.49 -9.61
CA ALA A 176 -6.85 3.94 -9.21
C ALA A 176 -7.23 5.28 -9.85
N ALA A 177 -6.31 6.24 -9.91
CA ALA A 177 -6.54 7.53 -10.58
C ALA A 177 -6.84 7.34 -12.08
N GLU A 178 -6.13 6.40 -12.73
CA GLU A 178 -6.31 6.08 -14.14
C GLU A 178 -7.68 5.43 -14.45
N LEU A 179 -8.13 4.49 -13.60
CA LEU A 179 -9.42 3.79 -13.75
C LEU A 179 -10.63 4.65 -13.38
N THR A 180 -10.45 5.60 -12.46
CA THR A 180 -11.54 6.43 -11.95
C THR A 180 -11.71 7.75 -12.71
N TYR A 181 -10.78 8.11 -13.61
CA TYR A 181 -10.93 9.29 -14.45
C TYR A 181 -12.29 9.29 -15.19
N PRO A 182 -13.07 10.39 -15.19
CA PRO A 182 -12.77 11.76 -14.70
C PRO A 182 -13.27 12.10 -13.28
N GLU A 183 -13.45 11.11 -12.41
CA GLU A 183 -13.89 11.33 -11.03
C GLU A 183 -12.79 11.94 -10.15
N PRO A 184 -13.14 12.54 -8.99
CA PRO A 184 -12.16 13.15 -8.10
C PRO A 184 -11.16 12.13 -7.54
N GLU A 185 -9.88 12.27 -7.89
CA GLU A 185 -8.76 11.44 -7.39
C GLU A 185 -8.76 11.32 -5.86
N GLY A 186 -9.09 12.39 -5.13
CA GLY A 186 -9.17 12.39 -3.67
C GLY A 186 -10.24 11.43 -3.11
N THR A 187 -11.38 11.29 -3.79
CA THR A 187 -12.44 10.34 -3.39
C THR A 187 -11.99 8.90 -3.64
N ALA A 188 -11.35 8.64 -4.78
CA ALA A 188 -10.82 7.32 -5.14
C ALA A 188 -9.72 6.87 -4.17
N ALA A 189 -8.75 7.75 -3.88
CA ALA A 189 -7.67 7.46 -2.93
C ALA A 189 -8.19 7.30 -1.49
N GLY A 190 -9.19 8.10 -1.10
CA GLY A 190 -9.84 8.00 0.21
C GLY A 190 -10.54 6.65 0.42
N LEU A 191 -11.32 6.22 -0.57
CA LEU A 191 -12.02 4.93 -0.50
C LEU A 191 -11.03 3.75 -0.55
N LEU A 192 -9.96 3.85 -1.34
CA LEU A 192 -8.88 2.86 -1.37
C LEU A 192 -8.24 2.69 0.00
N ASN A 193 -7.87 3.80 0.67
CA ASN A 193 -7.34 3.76 2.03
C ASN A 193 -8.35 3.20 3.04
N ALA A 194 -9.63 3.54 2.92
CA ALA A 194 -10.65 3.04 3.83
C ALA A 194 -10.74 1.50 3.78
N VAL A 195 -10.73 0.91 2.58
CA VAL A 195 -10.74 -0.55 2.43
C VAL A 195 -9.45 -1.18 2.93
N VAL A 196 -8.29 -0.57 2.65
CA VAL A 196 -7.00 -1.02 3.18
C VAL A 196 -7.03 -1.08 4.71
N GLN A 197 -7.58 -0.07 5.38
CA GLN A 197 -7.64 -0.07 6.84
C GLN A 197 -8.58 -1.14 7.39
N VAL A 198 -9.75 -1.31 6.79
CA VAL A 198 -10.71 -2.36 7.19
C VAL A 198 -10.09 -3.75 7.02
N PHE A 199 -9.50 -4.03 5.85
CA PHE A 199 -8.85 -5.30 5.60
C PHE A 199 -7.59 -5.46 6.48
N GLY A 200 -6.82 -4.39 6.69
CA GLY A 200 -5.66 -4.38 7.57
C GLY A 200 -6.01 -4.84 8.98
N ILE A 201 -7.11 -4.35 9.56
CA ILE A 201 -7.59 -4.80 10.87
C ILE A 201 -7.93 -6.30 10.83
N ILE A 202 -8.71 -6.73 9.84
CA ILE A 202 -9.16 -8.13 9.70
C ILE A 202 -7.97 -9.08 9.55
N PHE A 203 -7.05 -8.80 8.63
CA PHE A 203 -5.88 -9.62 8.34
C PHE A 203 -4.86 -9.61 9.49
N THR A 204 -4.67 -8.47 10.15
CA THR A 204 -3.77 -8.39 11.33
C THR A 204 -4.31 -9.24 12.47
N MET A 205 -5.61 -9.15 12.76
CA MET A 205 -6.24 -10.00 13.78
C MET A 205 -6.19 -11.48 13.40
N LEU A 206 -6.47 -11.81 12.13
CA LEU A 206 -6.40 -13.18 11.62
C LEU A 206 -4.98 -13.75 11.73
N TYR A 207 -3.97 -12.99 11.32
CA TYR A 207 -2.57 -13.40 11.41
C TYR A 207 -2.15 -13.63 12.86
N GLY A 208 -2.50 -12.71 13.77
CA GLY A 208 -2.22 -12.89 15.20
C GLY A 208 -2.89 -14.11 15.81
N PHE A 209 -4.14 -14.39 15.44
CA PHE A 209 -4.85 -15.59 15.91
C PHE A 209 -4.19 -16.89 15.40
N LEU A 210 -3.85 -16.94 14.10
CA LEU A 210 -3.18 -18.09 13.50
C LEU A 210 -1.79 -18.32 14.10
N LEU A 211 -1.03 -17.24 14.28
CA LEU A 211 0.30 -17.29 14.88
C LEU A 211 0.26 -17.83 16.30
N GLY A 212 -0.74 -17.42 17.10
CA GLY A 212 -0.92 -17.87 18.47
C GLY A 212 -1.38 -19.32 18.61
N LYS A 213 -2.26 -19.82 17.74
CA LYS A 213 -2.80 -21.19 17.84
C LYS A 213 -2.01 -22.24 17.07
N TRP A 214 -1.65 -21.96 15.82
CA TRP A 214 -1.12 -22.95 14.88
C TRP A 214 0.34 -22.67 14.51
N GLY A 215 0.89 -21.52 14.91
CA GLY A 215 2.26 -21.13 14.63
C GLY A 215 2.40 -20.26 13.38
N ASP A 216 3.62 -19.79 13.17
CA ASP A 216 4.02 -18.86 12.10
C ASP A 216 3.89 -19.48 10.70
N LEU A 217 4.19 -20.76 10.52
CA LEU A 217 4.09 -21.44 9.22
C LEU A 217 2.66 -21.43 8.67
N TRP A 218 1.66 -21.78 9.49
CA TRP A 218 0.25 -21.74 9.09
C TRP A 218 -0.26 -20.32 8.89
N ALA A 219 0.19 -19.37 9.71
CA ALA A 219 -0.13 -17.96 9.55
C ALA A 219 0.42 -17.42 8.21
N ASN A 220 1.65 -17.77 7.88
CA ASN A 220 2.29 -17.36 6.63
C ASN A 220 1.65 -18.02 5.40
N ILE A 221 1.28 -19.31 5.46
CA ILE A 221 0.53 -19.96 4.38
C ILE A 221 -0.80 -19.26 4.13
N ALA A 222 -1.54 -18.88 5.19
CA ALA A 222 -2.79 -18.15 5.04
C ALA A 222 -2.58 -16.79 4.35
N MET A 223 -1.50 -16.08 4.69
CA MET A 223 -1.14 -14.82 4.03
C MET A 223 -0.73 -15.03 2.57
N CYS A 224 0.01 -16.10 2.24
CA CYS A 224 0.32 -16.47 0.86
C CYS A 224 -0.97 -16.74 0.06
N ILE A 225 -1.92 -17.50 0.61
CA ILE A 225 -3.21 -17.75 -0.05
C ILE A 225 -3.94 -16.43 -0.33
N ALA A 226 -3.96 -15.51 0.65
CA ALA A 226 -4.57 -14.21 0.48
C ALA A 226 -3.90 -13.37 -0.62
N LEU A 227 -2.56 -13.32 -0.66
CA LEU A 227 -1.80 -12.68 -1.73
C LEU A 227 -2.09 -13.33 -3.10
N GLY A 228 -2.21 -14.66 -3.15
CA GLY A 228 -2.59 -15.39 -4.35
C GLY A 228 -3.99 -15.02 -4.86
N ILE A 229 -4.97 -14.87 -3.97
CA ILE A 229 -6.30 -14.34 -4.30
C ILE A 229 -6.17 -12.89 -4.80
N GLY A 230 -5.34 -12.08 -4.14
CA GLY A 230 -5.01 -10.72 -4.55
C GLY A 230 -4.51 -10.65 -5.99
N ILE A 231 -3.53 -11.48 -6.35
CA ILE A 231 -2.96 -11.59 -7.71
C ILE A 231 -4.02 -12.03 -8.71
N LEU A 232 -4.81 -13.06 -8.39
CA LEU A 232 -5.85 -13.57 -9.27
C LEU A 232 -6.89 -12.48 -9.57
N LEU A 233 -7.30 -11.71 -8.56
CA LEU A 233 -8.14 -10.55 -8.75
C LEU A 233 -7.44 -9.47 -9.60
N THR A 234 -6.15 -9.20 -9.39
CA THR A 234 -5.38 -8.24 -10.20
C THR A 234 -5.38 -8.61 -11.69
N ILE A 235 -5.26 -9.90 -12.02
CA ILE A 235 -5.26 -10.40 -13.41
C ILE A 235 -6.60 -10.12 -14.09
N ILE A 236 -7.70 -10.34 -13.35
CA ILE A 236 -9.07 -10.17 -13.84
C ILE A 236 -9.44 -8.70 -14.05
N ILE A 237 -8.70 -7.75 -13.43
CA ILE A 237 -8.98 -6.32 -13.62
C ILE A 237 -8.94 -5.97 -15.13
N PRO A 238 -10.03 -5.43 -15.69
CA PRO A 238 -10.04 -5.00 -17.09
C PRO A 238 -8.96 -3.92 -17.31
N ASN A 239 -8.16 -4.08 -18.36
CA ASN A 239 -7.08 -3.15 -18.71
C ASN A 239 -7.62 -1.91 -19.43
N ASP A 240 -8.63 -1.28 -18.86
CA ASP A 240 -9.37 -0.17 -19.49
C ASP A 240 -8.80 1.16 -18.99
N LEU A 241 -7.69 1.58 -19.59
CA LEU A 241 -6.93 2.79 -19.22
C LEU A 241 -7.64 4.04 -19.76
N ARG A 242 -8.67 4.49 -19.04
CA ARG A 242 -9.58 5.57 -19.47
C ARG A 242 -8.89 6.93 -19.66
N ARG A 243 -7.85 7.26 -18.89
CA ARG A 243 -7.13 8.54 -19.02
C ARG A 243 -6.20 8.55 -20.24
N GLN A 244 -5.55 7.43 -20.55
CA GLN A 244 -4.78 7.27 -21.80
C GLN A 244 -5.69 7.33 -23.03
N ASN A 245 -6.84 6.66 -22.98
CA ASN A 245 -7.82 6.70 -24.08
C ASN A 245 -8.45 8.09 -24.27
N ALA A 246 -8.47 8.93 -23.24
CA ALA A 246 -8.93 10.32 -23.33
C ALA A 246 -7.87 11.33 -23.82
N LYS A 247 -6.61 10.90 -24.01
CA LYS A 247 -5.53 11.72 -24.60
C LYS A 247 -5.35 11.49 -26.10
N VAL A 248 -6.04 10.50 -26.68
CA VAL A 248 -6.12 10.23 -28.12
C VAL A 248 -7.35 10.91 -28.70
#